data_AF-A0A1V5HCV7-F1
#
_entry.id   AF-A0A1V5HCV7-F1
#
_cell.length_a   1.000
_cell.length_b   1.000
_cell.length_c   1.000
_cell.angle_alpha   90.00
_cell.angle_beta   90.00
_cell.angle_gamma   90.00
#
_symmetry.space_group_name_H-M   'P 1'
#
loop_
_entity.id
_entity.type
_entity.pdbx_description
1 polymer ?
#
loop_
_entity_poly.entity_id
_entity_poly.type
_entity_poly.pdbx_seq_one_letter_code
_entity_poly.pdbx_strand_id
1 'polypeptide(L)'
;MGERKKVTAVIGTYRKGGIIDTAVDEILSAAAEEGAEVSKIYLADVRIEFCTNCRICAGQAGLERGRCPIPDEMGKVLDIIEHSDAVVLASPMNFWTVTAVTKRFVERLICYAYWPWGMAAPRTRNREMPRRAASLLGARTVGVLFIGMAARRERQDIGWWARRKARRLGRRLAAGSR
;
A
#
# COMPACT_ATOMS: atom_id res chain seq x y z
N MET A 1 3.96 23.29 -17.78
CA MET A 1 2.82 22.45 -17.33
C MET A 1 3.31 21.72 -16.09
N GLY A 2 2.72 21.91 -14.91
CA GLY A 2 3.15 21.20 -13.71
C GLY A 2 2.93 19.68 -13.85
N GLU A 3 3.84 18.87 -13.34
CA GLU A 3 3.71 17.41 -13.36
C GLU A 3 2.49 16.97 -12.55
N ARG A 4 1.65 16.08 -13.12
CA ARG A 4 0.46 15.56 -12.43
C ARG A 4 0.88 14.59 -11.33
N LYS A 5 0.37 14.80 -10.12
CA LYS A 5 0.52 13.87 -8.99
C LYS A 5 0.00 12.48 -9.35
N LYS A 6 0.76 11.44 -9.07
CA LYS A 6 0.36 10.03 -9.24
C LYS A 6 -0.02 9.40 -7.90
N VAL A 7 -1.26 8.93 -7.79
CA VAL A 7 -1.79 8.28 -6.59
C VAL A 7 -2.20 6.84 -6.91
N THR A 8 -1.49 5.87 -6.34
CA THR A 8 -1.78 4.45 -6.55
C THR A 8 -2.42 3.85 -5.30
N ALA A 9 -3.54 3.15 -5.45
CA ALA A 9 -4.07 2.32 -4.38
C ALA A 9 -3.65 0.85 -4.54
N VAL A 10 -3.21 0.24 -3.44
CA VAL A 10 -2.88 -1.18 -3.31
C VAL A 10 -3.90 -1.81 -2.37
N ILE A 11 -4.75 -2.68 -2.90
CA ILE A 11 -5.96 -3.14 -2.22
C ILE A 11 -5.89 -4.66 -2.02
N GLY A 12 -5.88 -5.10 -0.77
CA GLY A 12 -5.92 -6.52 -0.41
C GLY A 12 -7.30 -6.99 0.02
N THR A 13 -8.35 -6.57 -0.68
CA THR A 13 -9.72 -7.05 -0.43
C THR A 13 -9.97 -8.41 -1.09
N TYR A 14 -10.76 -9.27 -0.44
CA TYR A 14 -11.32 -10.47 -1.08
C TYR A 14 -12.60 -10.18 -1.87
N ARG A 15 -13.19 -8.99 -1.68
CA ARG A 15 -14.49 -8.61 -2.25
C ARG A 15 -14.35 -7.24 -2.92
N LYS A 16 -14.41 -7.23 -4.25
CA LYS A 16 -14.55 -6.00 -5.05
C LYS A 16 -15.96 -5.42 -4.87
N GLY A 17 -16.10 -4.10 -4.92
CA GLY A 17 -17.35 -3.39 -4.64
C GLY A 17 -17.82 -3.44 -3.17
N GLY A 18 -17.00 -3.99 -2.26
CA GLY A 18 -17.26 -3.95 -0.83
C GLY A 18 -16.76 -2.67 -0.16
N ILE A 19 -17.03 -2.52 1.13
CA ILE A 19 -16.72 -1.30 1.92
C ILE A 19 -15.32 -0.73 1.71
N ILE A 20 -14.29 -1.58 1.74
CA ILE A 20 -12.90 -1.11 1.60
C ILE A 20 -12.64 -0.62 0.18
N ASP A 21 -13.17 -1.32 -0.83
CA ASP A 21 -13.04 -0.93 -2.23
C ASP A 21 -13.76 0.40 -2.49
N THR A 22 -15.03 0.51 -2.05
CA THR A 22 -15.82 1.75 -2.16
C THR A 22 -15.16 2.93 -1.44
N ALA A 23 -14.54 2.71 -0.28
CA ALA A 23 -13.82 3.76 0.42
C ALA A 23 -12.57 4.21 -0.34
N VAL A 24 -11.84 3.29 -0.97
CA VAL A 24 -10.71 3.61 -1.85
C VAL A 24 -11.20 4.37 -3.08
N ASP A 25 -12.33 3.99 -3.67
CA ASP A 25 -12.92 4.68 -4.82
C ASP A 25 -13.19 6.15 -4.50
N GLU A 26 -13.73 6.44 -3.32
CA GLU A 26 -13.96 7.82 -2.87
C GLU A 26 -12.67 8.61 -2.60
N ILE A 27 -11.61 7.93 -2.13
CA ILE A 27 -10.29 8.55 -1.99
C ILE A 27 -9.74 8.91 -3.37
N LEU A 28 -9.73 7.97 -4.31
CA LEU A 28 -9.15 8.17 -5.63
C LEU A 28 -9.97 9.13 -6.48
N SER A 29 -11.30 9.05 -6.43
CA SER A 29 -12.20 9.99 -7.10
C SER A 29 -11.92 11.42 -6.65
N ALA A 30 -11.81 11.66 -5.34
CA ALA A 30 -11.51 13.00 -4.83
C ALA A 30 -10.07 13.46 -5.13
N ALA A 31 -9.11 12.54 -5.28
CA ALA A 31 -7.75 12.90 -5.73
C ALA A 31 -7.74 13.28 -7.22
N ALA A 32 -8.46 12.53 -8.05
CA ALA A 32 -8.59 12.79 -9.48
C ALA A 32 -9.31 14.12 -9.77
N GLU A 33 -10.33 14.46 -8.98
CA GLU A 33 -11.00 15.77 -9.04
C GLU A 33 -10.04 16.96 -8.79
N GLU A 34 -8.96 16.74 -8.03
CA GLU A 34 -7.90 17.74 -7.78
C GLU A 34 -6.75 17.64 -8.81
N GLY A 35 -6.94 16.88 -9.89
CA GLY A 35 -6.00 16.77 -11.01
C GLY A 35 -4.94 15.68 -10.89
N ALA A 36 -5.03 14.79 -9.90
CA ALA A 36 -4.12 13.65 -9.80
C ALA A 36 -4.43 12.56 -10.83
N GLU A 37 -3.39 11.90 -11.33
CA GLU A 37 -3.48 10.64 -12.04
C GLU A 37 -3.62 9.50 -11.03
N VAL A 38 -4.64 8.66 -11.17
CA VAL A 38 -4.98 7.64 -10.17
C VAL A 38 -4.98 6.23 -10.76
N SER A 39 -4.49 5.26 -9.99
CA SER A 39 -4.52 3.85 -10.38
C SER A 39 -4.90 2.93 -9.21
N LYS A 40 -5.37 1.72 -9.51
CA LYS A 40 -5.72 0.68 -8.53
C LYS A 40 -5.04 -0.63 -8.86
N ILE A 41 -4.45 -1.26 -7.85
CA ILE A 41 -3.89 -2.60 -7.90
C ILE A 41 -4.63 -3.45 -6.88
N TYR A 42 -5.34 -4.47 -7.36
CA TYR A 42 -5.92 -5.50 -6.51
C TYR A 42 -4.88 -6.59 -6.28
N LEU A 43 -4.40 -6.75 -5.05
CA LEU A 43 -3.41 -7.77 -4.71
C LEU A 43 -3.91 -9.21 -4.93
N ALA A 44 -5.23 -9.39 -5.01
CA ALA A 44 -5.86 -10.68 -5.33
C ALA A 44 -5.74 -11.04 -6.83
N ASP A 45 -5.57 -10.04 -7.71
CA ASP A 45 -5.47 -10.23 -9.16
C ASP A 45 -4.02 -10.34 -9.65
N VAL A 46 -3.04 -10.10 -8.76
CA VAL A 46 -1.62 -10.12 -9.09
C VAL A 46 -0.99 -11.39 -8.54
N ARG A 47 -0.20 -12.09 -9.38
CA ARG A 47 0.55 -13.27 -8.92
C ARG A 47 1.75 -12.82 -8.08
N ILE A 48 1.55 -12.80 -6.76
CA ILE A 48 2.62 -12.60 -5.76
C ILE A 48 2.74 -13.91 -4.99
N GLU A 49 3.93 -14.47 -4.96
CA GLU A 49 4.19 -15.70 -4.20
C GLU A 49 4.54 -15.39 -2.75
N PHE A 50 4.40 -16.39 -1.87
CA PHE A 50 4.82 -16.27 -0.47
C PHE A 50 6.32 -15.99 -0.35
N CYS A 51 6.69 -15.22 0.68
CA CYS A 51 8.10 -15.02 1.00
C CYS A 51 8.71 -16.32 1.52
N THR A 52 9.78 -16.80 0.90
CA THR A 52 10.50 -18.00 1.35
C THR A 52 11.52 -17.73 2.45
N ASN A 53 11.64 -16.47 2.89
CA ASN A 53 12.64 -16.03 3.86
C ASN A 53 14.10 -16.42 3.49
N CYS A 54 14.39 -16.58 2.20
CA CYS A 54 15.75 -16.87 1.71
C CYS A 54 16.74 -15.71 1.95
N ARG A 55 16.23 -14.50 2.24
CA ARG A 55 16.97 -13.25 2.48
C ARG A 55 17.87 -12.78 1.33
N ILE A 56 17.78 -13.37 0.14
CA ILE A 56 18.61 -12.96 -1.02
C ILE A 56 18.45 -11.47 -1.34
N CYS A 57 17.21 -10.95 -1.40
CA CYS A 57 16.96 -9.51 -1.62
C CYS A 57 17.41 -8.61 -0.45
N ALA A 58 17.55 -9.16 0.75
CA ALA A 58 18.02 -8.43 1.92
C ALA A 58 19.52 -8.66 2.18
N GLY A 59 20.20 -9.56 1.45
CA GLY A 59 21.53 -10.04 1.83
C GLY A 59 22.62 -8.99 1.71
N GLN A 60 22.49 -8.05 0.78
CA GLN A 60 23.52 -7.05 0.51
C GLN A 60 23.16 -5.70 1.15
N ALA A 61 24.06 -5.08 1.90
CA ALA A 61 23.87 -3.71 2.39
C ALA A 61 23.87 -2.69 1.24
N GLY A 62 23.14 -1.58 1.39
CA GLY A 62 23.06 -0.52 0.37
C GLY A 62 21.73 0.23 0.40
N LEU A 63 21.64 1.29 -0.41
CA LEU A 63 20.47 2.18 -0.47
C LEU A 63 19.38 1.68 -1.44
N GLU A 64 19.77 0.93 -2.46
CA GLU A 64 18.88 0.46 -3.54
C GLU A 64 17.98 -0.70 -3.12
N ARG A 65 16.73 -0.73 -3.59
CA ARG A 65 15.80 -1.86 -3.40
C ARG A 65 16.48 -3.18 -3.82
N GLY A 66 16.42 -4.17 -2.93
CA GLY A 66 16.94 -5.50 -3.20
C GLY A 66 16.10 -6.26 -4.23
N ARG A 67 16.75 -6.99 -5.14
CA ARG A 67 16.05 -7.81 -6.14
C ARG A 67 15.64 -9.16 -5.56
N CYS A 68 14.34 -9.46 -5.55
CA CYS A 68 13.83 -10.75 -5.13
C CYS A 68 14.05 -11.81 -6.23
N PRO A 69 14.52 -13.03 -5.91
CA PRO A 69 14.75 -14.08 -6.90
C PRO A 69 13.48 -14.83 -7.31
N ILE A 70 12.35 -14.60 -6.64
CA ILE A 70 11.10 -15.32 -6.90
C ILE A 70 10.48 -14.79 -8.22
N PRO A 71 10.19 -15.65 -9.21
CA PRO A 71 9.72 -15.24 -10.53
C PRO A 71 8.21 -14.97 -10.54
N ASP A 72 7.82 -13.87 -9.93
CA ASP A 72 6.43 -13.42 -9.78
C ASP A 72 6.26 -11.94 -10.18
N GLU A 73 5.07 -11.38 -9.95
CA GLU A 73 4.73 -10.02 -10.37
C GLU A 73 4.98 -8.95 -9.30
N MET A 74 5.59 -9.33 -8.17
CA MET A 74 5.89 -8.39 -7.08
C MET A 74 6.74 -7.21 -7.56
N GLY A 75 7.73 -7.46 -8.43
CA GLY A 75 8.59 -6.44 -8.99
C GLY A 75 7.81 -5.31 -9.66
N LYS A 76 6.87 -5.66 -10.55
CA LYS A 76 6.02 -4.70 -11.28
C LYS A 76 5.18 -3.85 -10.33
N VAL A 77 4.60 -4.46 -9.29
CA VAL A 77 3.81 -3.74 -8.28
C VAL A 77 4.68 -2.73 -7.55
N LEU A 78 5.88 -3.14 -7.15
CA LEU A 78 6.84 -2.26 -6.48
C LEU A 78 7.31 -1.13 -7.40
N ASP A 79 7.53 -1.39 -8.69
CA ASP A 79 7.91 -0.36 -9.66
C ASP A 79 6.80 0.70 -9.75
N ILE A 80 5.53 0.31 -9.85
CA ILE A 80 4.40 1.27 -9.87
C ILE A 80 4.38 2.09 -8.58
N ILE A 81 4.57 1.44 -7.42
CA ILE A 81 4.60 2.10 -6.11
C ILE A 81 5.73 3.13 -6.03
N GLU A 82 6.94 2.79 -6.49
CA GLU A 82 8.11 3.67 -6.48
C GLU A 82 7.95 4.88 -7.41
N HIS A 83 7.16 4.74 -8.49
CA HIS A 83 6.84 5.84 -9.42
C HIS A 83 5.58 6.63 -9.03
N SER A 84 4.99 6.35 -7.86
CA SER A 84 3.81 7.05 -7.35
C SER A 84 4.21 8.12 -6.34
N ASP A 85 3.63 9.32 -6.43
CA ASP A 85 3.81 10.38 -5.43
C ASP A 85 3.12 10.08 -4.11
N ALA A 86 2.05 9.28 -4.16
CA ALA A 86 1.34 8.84 -2.98
C ALA A 86 0.71 7.45 -3.17
N VAL A 87 0.59 6.72 -2.05
CA VAL A 87 0.06 5.36 -2.04
C VAL A 87 -1.05 5.21 -1.01
N VAL A 88 -2.14 4.56 -1.41
CA VAL A 88 -3.22 4.13 -0.52
C VAL A 88 -3.11 2.63 -0.30
N LEU A 89 -2.65 2.20 0.87
CA LEU A 89 -2.69 0.79 1.25
C LEU A 89 -4.03 0.49 1.96
N ALA A 90 -4.81 -0.42 1.40
CA ALA A 90 -6.15 -0.72 1.90
C ALA A 90 -6.37 -2.23 2.08
N SER A 91 -6.88 -2.62 3.24
CA SER A 91 -7.23 -4.01 3.56
C SER A 91 -8.45 -4.04 4.47
N PRO A 92 -9.38 -4.99 4.28
CA PRO A 92 -10.28 -5.42 5.34
C PRO A 92 -9.50 -5.96 6.53
N MET A 93 -10.13 -5.95 7.71
CA MET A 93 -9.70 -6.80 8.82
C MET A 93 -10.25 -8.21 8.63
N ASN A 94 -9.38 -9.20 8.68
CA ASN A 94 -9.72 -10.61 8.67
C ASN A 94 -8.99 -11.28 9.85
N PHE A 95 -9.76 -11.88 10.76
CA PHE A 95 -9.25 -12.46 12.01
C PHE A 95 -8.24 -11.57 12.74
N TRP A 96 -8.67 -10.35 13.08
CA TRP A 96 -7.89 -9.35 13.84
C TRP A 96 -6.61 -8.83 13.17
N THR A 97 -6.40 -9.12 11.88
CA THR A 97 -5.25 -8.62 11.12
C THR A 97 -5.66 -8.24 9.70
N VAL A 98 -4.71 -7.76 8.90
CA VAL A 98 -4.91 -7.57 7.46
C VAL A 98 -5.19 -8.92 6.78
N THR A 99 -5.78 -8.90 5.59
CA THR A 99 -6.02 -10.15 4.84
C THR A 99 -4.72 -10.90 4.55
N ALA A 100 -4.80 -12.22 4.38
CA ALA A 100 -3.64 -13.05 3.99
C ALA A 100 -3.01 -12.57 2.68
N VAL A 101 -3.85 -12.10 1.74
CA VAL A 101 -3.42 -11.46 0.48
C VAL A 101 -2.59 -10.20 0.74
N THR A 102 -3.02 -9.34 1.66
CA THR A 102 -2.24 -8.17 2.08
C THR A 102 -0.95 -8.59 2.80
N LYS A 103 -1.02 -9.57 3.71
CA LYS A 103 0.12 -10.01 4.49
C LYS A 103 1.23 -10.59 3.60
N ARG A 104 0.86 -11.36 2.57
CA ARG A 104 1.76 -11.89 1.55
C ARG A 104 2.54 -10.77 0.85
N PHE A 105 1.85 -9.70 0.43
CA PHE A 105 2.51 -8.51 -0.12
C PHE A 105 3.43 -7.84 0.91
N VAL A 106 2.97 -7.62 2.14
CA VAL A 106 3.73 -6.94 3.20
C VAL A 106 5.02 -7.68 3.55
N GLU A 107 5.01 -9.01 3.65
CA GLU A 107 6.24 -9.78 3.94
C GLU A 107 7.29 -9.67 2.83
N ARG A 108 6.85 -9.47 1.59
CA ARG A 108 7.74 -9.30 0.43
C ARG A 108 8.37 -7.90 0.36
N LEU A 109 7.94 -6.94 1.19
CA LEU A 109 8.55 -5.60 1.31
C LEU A 109 9.93 -5.60 2.00
N ILE A 110 10.40 -6.75 2.51
CA ILE A 110 11.73 -6.87 3.13
C ILE A 110 12.87 -6.44 2.18
N CYS A 111 12.64 -6.41 0.86
CA CYS A 111 13.59 -5.90 -0.12
C CYS A 111 13.97 -4.42 0.06
N TYR A 112 13.17 -3.62 0.78
CA TYR A 112 13.49 -2.24 1.18
C TYR A 112 14.39 -2.15 2.42
N ALA A 113 14.76 -3.29 2.99
CA ALA A 113 15.76 -3.42 4.04
C ALA A 113 16.90 -4.31 3.57
N TYR A 114 18.04 -4.19 4.26
CA TYR A 114 19.08 -5.21 4.22
C TYR A 114 19.14 -5.91 5.59
N TRP A 115 19.35 -7.22 5.54
CA TRP A 115 19.44 -8.11 6.68
C TRP A 115 20.35 -9.31 6.35
N PRO A 116 21.65 -9.09 6.11
CA PRO A 116 22.62 -10.17 5.99
C PRO A 116 22.61 -11.07 7.23
N TRP A 117 23.02 -12.32 7.03
CA TRP A 117 23.24 -13.25 8.14
C TRP A 117 24.23 -12.67 9.15
N GLY A 118 23.98 -12.92 10.44
CA GLY A 118 24.77 -12.35 11.54
C GLY A 118 24.22 -11.04 12.12
N MET A 119 23.25 -10.38 11.46
CA MET A 119 22.56 -9.22 12.05
C MET A 119 21.34 -9.63 12.88
N ALA A 120 21.18 -9.01 14.06
CA ALA A 120 20.04 -9.25 14.94
C ALA A 120 18.69 -8.79 14.34
N ALA A 121 18.70 -7.76 13.50
CA ALA A 121 17.51 -7.18 12.91
C ALA A 121 17.78 -6.55 11.54
N PRO A 122 16.77 -6.47 10.65
CA PRO A 122 16.90 -5.76 9.38
C PRO A 122 17.14 -4.27 9.60
N ARG A 123 17.94 -3.66 8.73
CA ARG A 123 18.14 -2.22 8.65
C ARG A 123 17.54 -1.69 7.36
N THR A 124 16.82 -0.59 7.45
CA THR A 124 16.22 0.05 6.27
C THR A 124 17.30 0.57 5.35
N ARG A 125 17.08 0.43 4.03
CA ARG A 125 18.02 0.89 3.02
C ARG A 125 18.05 2.41 2.89
N ASN A 126 16.93 3.11 3.16
CA ASN A 126 16.85 4.57 3.17
C ASN A 126 16.62 5.12 4.61
N ARG A 127 17.28 6.24 4.96
CA ARG A 127 17.26 6.93 6.27
C ARG A 127 16.03 7.83 6.50
N GLU A 128 15.23 8.15 5.47
CA GLU A 128 13.94 8.87 5.64
C GLU A 128 12.82 7.98 6.22
N MET A 129 13.10 6.72 6.56
CA MET A 129 12.12 5.73 7.02
C MET A 129 12.22 5.46 8.54
N PRO A 130 11.34 6.07 9.37
CA PRO A 130 10.42 5.29 10.23
C PRO A 130 9.04 6.00 10.43
N ARG A 131 7.87 5.36 10.67
CA ARG A 131 7.49 4.20 11.48
C ARG A 131 6.32 3.36 10.86
N ARG A 132 6.72 2.16 10.41
CA ARG A 132 6.09 0.82 10.58
C ARG A 132 5.08 0.23 9.60
N ALA A 133 4.47 0.94 8.66
CA ALA A 133 3.84 0.28 7.49
C ALA A 133 3.71 1.22 6.29
N ALA A 134 3.24 2.45 6.52
CA ALA A 134 3.32 3.54 5.55
C ALA A 134 4.77 3.97 5.27
N SER A 135 5.64 3.86 6.29
CA SER A 135 7.06 4.20 6.16
C SER A 135 7.92 3.11 5.54
N LEU A 136 7.40 1.91 5.26
CA LEU A 136 8.15 0.89 4.50
C LEU A 136 8.27 1.26 3.01
N LEU A 137 7.50 2.25 2.55
CA LEU A 137 7.49 2.79 1.19
C LEU A 137 7.95 4.28 1.14
N GLY A 138 8.56 4.80 2.20
CA GLY A 138 8.99 6.21 2.25
C GLY A 138 7.87 7.27 2.32
N ALA A 139 6.60 6.88 2.41
CA ALA A 139 5.48 7.81 2.37
C ALA A 139 5.15 8.43 3.74
N ARG A 140 4.92 9.76 3.79
CA ARG A 140 4.29 10.42 4.94
C ARG A 140 2.81 10.02 5.00
N THR A 141 2.36 9.47 6.13
CA THR A 141 0.94 9.14 6.32
C THR A 141 0.09 10.41 6.30
N VAL A 142 -0.64 10.63 5.22
CA VAL A 142 -1.60 11.75 5.14
C VAL A 142 -2.83 11.50 6.01
N GLY A 143 -3.18 10.26 6.31
CA GLY A 143 -4.17 9.93 7.34
C GLY A 143 -4.58 8.46 7.34
N VAL A 144 -5.40 8.09 8.32
CA VAL A 144 -5.95 6.73 8.46
C VAL A 144 -7.47 6.81 8.44
N LEU A 145 -8.09 6.01 7.58
CA LEU A 145 -9.52 5.76 7.56
C LEU A 145 -9.80 4.37 8.12
N PHE A 146 -10.25 4.34 9.36
CA PHE A 146 -10.82 3.13 9.95
C PHE A 146 -12.32 3.13 9.70
N ILE A 147 -12.81 2.08 9.05
CA ILE A 147 -14.24 1.80 8.94
C ILE A 147 -14.50 0.64 9.89
N GLY A 148 -15.51 0.78 10.75
CA GLY A 148 -15.84 -0.21 11.78
C GLY A 148 -16.23 -1.57 11.22
N MET A 149 -17.06 -2.34 11.94
CA MET A 149 -17.49 -3.66 11.47
C MET A 149 -18.08 -3.59 10.04
N ALA A 150 -17.31 -4.11 9.08
CA ALA A 150 -17.52 -3.92 7.65
C ALA A 150 -18.21 -5.13 6.96
N ALA A 151 -18.58 -6.15 7.73
CA ALA A 151 -19.22 -7.37 7.24
C ALA A 151 -20.54 -7.66 7.96
N ARG A 152 -21.26 -6.62 8.41
CA ARG A 152 -22.56 -6.78 9.08
C ARG A 152 -23.67 -7.23 8.13
N ARG A 153 -23.55 -6.90 6.85
CA ARG A 153 -24.46 -7.30 5.76
C ARG A 153 -23.65 -7.68 4.52
N GLU A 154 -24.24 -8.49 3.66
CA GLU A 154 -23.58 -8.96 2.43
C GLU A 154 -23.27 -7.82 1.45
N ARG A 155 -24.25 -6.92 1.24
CA ARG A 155 -24.05 -5.64 0.54
C ARG A 155 -24.26 -4.51 1.53
N GLN A 156 -23.20 -3.76 1.77
CA GLN A 156 -23.22 -2.62 2.68
C GLN A 156 -22.43 -1.48 2.03
N ASP A 157 -23.07 -0.31 1.95
CA ASP A 157 -22.40 0.91 1.54
C ASP A 157 -21.69 1.57 2.73
N ILE A 158 -20.72 2.42 2.43
CA ILE A 158 -20.05 3.23 3.44
C ILE A 158 -20.97 4.38 3.90
N GLY A 159 -21.05 4.59 5.21
CA GLY A 159 -21.81 5.71 5.77
C GLY A 159 -21.25 7.06 5.32
N TRP A 160 -22.10 8.09 5.33
CA TRP A 160 -21.75 9.43 4.85
C TRP A 160 -20.47 10.00 5.50
N TRP A 161 -20.26 9.73 6.80
CA TRP A 161 -19.06 10.16 7.53
C TRP A 161 -17.78 9.53 6.97
N ALA A 162 -17.80 8.23 6.68
CA ALA A 162 -16.68 7.51 6.11
C ALA A 162 -16.39 8.03 4.69
N ARG A 163 -17.44 8.22 3.88
CA ARG A 163 -17.35 8.83 2.55
C ARG A 163 -16.72 10.23 2.60
N ARG A 164 -17.18 11.11 3.50
CA ARG A 164 -16.62 12.46 3.66
C ARG A 164 -15.14 12.43 4.06
N LYS A 165 -14.74 11.49 4.94
CA LYS A 165 -13.35 11.34 5.36
C LYS A 165 -12.47 10.76 4.24
N ALA A 166 -12.96 9.77 3.50
CA ALA A 166 -12.31 9.22 2.31
C ALA A 166 -11.99 10.34 1.30
N ARG A 167 -13.00 11.14 0.92
CA ARG A 167 -12.80 12.25 -0.01
C ARG A 167 -11.80 13.28 0.51
N ARG A 168 -11.82 13.61 1.81
CA ARG A 168 -10.82 14.52 2.41
C ARG A 168 -9.40 13.97 2.29
N LEU A 169 -9.20 12.67 2.46
CA LEU A 169 -7.89 12.04 2.26
C LEU A 169 -7.46 12.13 0.80
N GLY A 170 -8.37 11.86 -0.14
CA GLY A 170 -8.14 12.01 -1.58
C GLY A 170 -7.56 13.37 -1.96
N ARG A 171 -8.23 14.44 -1.55
CA ARG A 171 -7.75 15.81 -1.83
C ARG A 171 -6.37 16.09 -1.24
N ARG A 172 -6.08 15.55 -0.04
CA ARG A 172 -4.78 15.72 0.61
C ARG A 172 -3.66 14.96 -0.09
N LEU A 173 -3.95 13.80 -0.67
CA LEU A 173 -2.99 13.04 -1.47
C LEU A 173 -2.60 13.83 -2.73
N ALA A 174 -3.58 14.45 -3.40
CA ALA A 174 -3.35 15.28 -4.57
C ALA A 174 -2.58 16.58 -4.23
N ALA A 175 -2.91 17.25 -3.11
CA ALA A 175 -2.27 18.51 -2.73
C ALA A 175 -0.79 18.39 -2.31
N GLY A 176 -0.34 17.21 -1.86
CA GLY A 176 1.01 16.99 -1.32
C GLY A 176 1.25 17.61 0.06
N SER A 177 2.36 17.23 0.69
CA SER A 177 2.85 17.92 1.89
C SER A 177 3.48 19.24 1.44
N ARG A 178 2.82 20.37 1.70
CA ARG A 178 3.55 21.65 1.78
C ARG A 178 4.48 21.63 3.00
#